data_AF-A0AAV0AJB7-F1
#
_entry.id   AF-A0AAV0AJB7-F1
#
_cell.length_a   1.000
_cell.length_b   1.000
_cell.length_c   1.000
_cell.angle_alpha   90.00
_cell.angle_beta   90.00
_cell.angle_gamma   90.00
#
_symmetry.space_group_name_H-M   'P 1'
#
loop_
_entity.id
_entity.type
_entity.pdbx_description
1 polymer ?
#
loop_
_entity_poly.entity_id
_entity_poly.type
_entity_poly.pdbx_seq_one_letter_code
_entity_poly.pdbx_strand_id
1 'polypeptide(L)'
;MIVEVPRWTNAKMETSKAEAFNPILQDIKKKKLRFVRNCFPHHGYIWNYGAFPQTWEDPEHTHQDTKAKGDKDPLDVCEIGEAVGYVGQVKQVKILGVIALLDEGKTD
;
A
#
# COMPACT_ATOMS: atom_id res chain seq x y z
N MET A 1 0.33 7.48 -9.08
CA MET A 1 0.52 6.31 -8.19
C MET A 1 1.96 5.85 -8.32
N ILE A 2 2.63 5.61 -7.20
CA ILE A 2 3.90 4.90 -7.15
C ILE A 2 3.56 3.42 -6.94
N VAL A 3 4.00 2.55 -7.84
CA VAL A 3 3.78 1.10 -7.71
C VAL A 3 4.85 0.53 -6.77
N GLU A 4 4.41 -0.13 -5.71
CA GLU A 4 5.29 -0.80 -4.74
C GLU A 4 5.28 -2.30 -4.96
N VAL A 5 4.10 -2.89 -5.15
CA VAL A 5 3.93 -4.34 -5.32
C VAL A 5 3.23 -4.65 -6.65
N PRO A 6 3.94 -5.26 -7.62
CA PRO A 6 3.32 -5.73 -8.86
C PRO A 6 2.24 -6.77 -8.60
N ARG A 7 1.18 -6.75 -9.42
CA ARG A 7 0.10 -7.74 -9.34
C ARG A 7 0.66 -9.17 -9.42
N TRP A 8 0.09 -10.06 -8.62
CA TRP A 8 0.43 -11.48 -8.47
C TRP A 8 1.82 -11.74 -7.90
N THR A 9 2.35 -10.80 -7.12
CA THR A 9 3.58 -11.01 -6.32
C THR A 9 3.26 -11.01 -4.83
N ASN A 10 4.20 -11.54 -4.02
CA ASN A 10 4.01 -11.74 -2.59
C ASN A 10 4.92 -10.87 -1.70
N ALA A 11 6.02 -10.34 -2.25
CA ALA A 11 6.95 -9.53 -1.46
C ALA A 11 6.24 -8.25 -1.03
N LYS A 12 6.15 -8.01 0.29
CA LYS A 12 5.60 -6.76 0.79
C LYS A 12 6.66 -5.67 0.64
N MET A 13 6.57 -4.90 -0.43
CA MET A 13 7.41 -3.75 -0.70
C MET A 13 6.67 -2.50 -0.23
N GLU A 14 7.39 -1.55 0.37
CA GLU A 14 6.82 -0.29 0.88
C GLU A 14 7.85 0.84 0.80
N THR A 15 7.37 2.06 0.59
CA THR A 15 8.15 3.29 0.65
C THR A 15 8.66 3.51 2.08
N SER A 16 9.99 3.53 2.26
CA SER A 16 10.57 3.73 3.59
C SER A 16 10.31 5.14 4.10
N LYS A 17 9.69 5.24 5.28
CA LYS A 17 9.47 6.52 5.97
C LYS A 17 10.70 7.00 6.77
N ALA A 18 11.65 6.10 7.03
CA ALA A 18 12.78 6.36 7.93
C ALA A 18 14.09 6.68 7.18
N GLU A 19 14.24 6.16 5.96
CA GLU A 19 15.46 6.34 5.16
C GLU A 19 15.38 7.60 4.31
N ALA A 20 16.51 8.30 4.17
CA ALA A 20 16.60 9.49 3.32
C ALA A 20 16.20 9.17 1.87
N PHE A 21 15.47 10.08 1.22
CA PHE A 21 14.89 9.91 -0.12
C PHE A 21 13.84 8.80 -0.26
N ASN A 22 13.40 8.20 0.86
CA ASN A 22 12.26 7.29 0.92
C ASN A 22 12.33 6.14 -0.11
N PRO A 23 13.42 5.34 -0.16
CA PRO A 23 13.51 4.21 -1.08
C PRO A 23 12.43 3.16 -0.78
N ILE A 24 12.00 2.44 -1.82
CA ILE A 24 11.12 1.29 -1.66
C ILE A 24 11.94 0.10 -1.18
N LEU A 25 11.59 -0.44 -0.02
CA LEU A 25 12.26 -1.57 0.62
C LEU A 25 11.25 -2.68 0.92
N GLN A 26 11.73 -3.91 1.05
CA GLN A 26 10.86 -5.00 1.51
C GLN A 26 10.68 -4.92 3.03
N ASP A 27 9.44 -4.97 3.51
CA ASP A 27 9.12 -4.98 4.94
C ASP A 27 9.80 -6.17 5.64
N ILE A 28 10.31 -5.94 6.86
CA ILE A 28 10.98 -6.93 7.68
C ILE A 28 10.16 -7.18 8.94
N LYS A 29 9.55 -8.37 9.02
CA LYS A 29 8.82 -8.83 10.21
C LYS A 29 9.60 -9.92 10.92
N LYS A 30 9.88 -9.74 12.23
CA LYS A 30 10.65 -10.69 13.05
C LYS A 30 12.02 -11.04 12.45
N LYS A 31 12.76 -10.02 11.97
CA LYS A 31 14.09 -10.15 11.31
C LYS A 31 14.10 -10.97 10.02
N LYS A 32 12.94 -11.19 9.39
CA LYS A 32 12.82 -11.89 8.10
C LYS A 32 12.04 -11.04 7.12
N LEU A 33 12.40 -11.16 5.84
CA LEU A 33 11.66 -10.54 4.74
C LEU A 33 10.20 -10.99 4.78
N ARG A 34 9.27 -10.03 4.74
CA ARG A 34 7.83 -10.28 4.80
C ARG A 34 7.31 -10.63 3.41
N PHE A 35 6.54 -11.71 3.37
CA PHE A 35 5.75 -12.10 2.22
C PHE A 35 4.29 -12.23 2.63
N VAL A 36 3.39 -11.61 1.87
CA VAL A 36 1.96 -11.84 1.99
C VAL A 36 1.65 -13.25 1.49
N ARG A 37 0.80 -13.97 2.25
CA ARG A 37 0.41 -15.34 1.92
C ARG A 37 -0.60 -15.34 0.78
N ASN A 38 -0.67 -16.43 0.03
CA ASN A 38 -1.80 -16.67 -0.85
C ASN A 38 -3.01 -17.08 0.00
N CYS A 39 -4.12 -16.38 -0.18
CA CYS A 39 -5.41 -16.67 0.45
C CYS A 39 -6.38 -17.08 -0.66
N PHE A 40 -6.81 -18.34 -0.68
CA PHE A 40 -7.67 -18.87 -1.75
C PHE A 40 -8.91 -17.98 -1.98
N PRO A 41 -9.27 -17.64 -3.23
CA PRO A 41 -8.71 -18.11 -4.51
C PRO A 41 -7.57 -17.26 -5.09
N HIS A 42 -6.99 -16.37 -4.29
CA HIS A 42 -6.08 -15.33 -4.76
C HIS A 42 -4.60 -15.77 -4.75
N HIS A 43 -3.82 -15.18 -5.67
CA HIS A 43 -2.38 -15.32 -5.74
C HIS A 43 -1.72 -13.96 -5.48
N GLY A 44 -1.03 -13.84 -4.35
CA GLY A 44 -0.39 -12.60 -3.92
C GLY A 44 -1.35 -11.41 -3.87
N TYR A 45 -0.83 -10.23 -4.19
CA TYR A 45 -1.64 -9.03 -4.40
C TYR A 45 -2.41 -9.14 -5.72
N ILE A 46 -3.73 -8.97 -5.70
CA ILE A 46 -4.56 -9.11 -6.91
C ILE A 46 -4.67 -7.83 -7.76
N TRP A 47 -3.96 -6.76 -7.37
CA TRP A 47 -3.83 -5.49 -8.07
C TRP A 47 -2.37 -5.08 -8.16
N ASN A 48 -2.03 -4.11 -9.02
CA ASN A 48 -0.81 -3.34 -8.80
C ASN A 48 -1.08 -2.47 -7.57
N TYR A 49 -0.28 -2.65 -6.54
CA TYR A 49 -0.47 -1.98 -5.24
C TYR A 49 0.67 -1.00 -4.96
N GLY A 50 0.36 0.05 -4.23
CA GLY A 50 1.29 1.09 -3.81
C GLY A 50 0.50 2.31 -3.37
N ALA A 51 1.05 3.52 -3.51
CA ALA A 51 0.46 4.70 -2.89
C ALA A 51 0.46 5.97 -3.77
N PHE A 52 -0.28 6.99 -3.33
CA PHE A 52 -0.14 8.34 -3.86
C PHE A 52 0.96 9.13 -3.13
N PRO A 53 1.95 9.70 -3.85
CA PRO A 53 2.94 10.56 -3.22
C PRO A 53 2.29 11.83 -2.67
N GLN A 54 2.95 12.48 -1.70
CA GLN A 54 2.48 13.72 -1.06
C GLN A 54 1.12 13.59 -0.36
N THR A 55 0.82 12.39 0.15
CA THR A 55 -0.33 12.12 1.01
C THR A 55 0.15 11.52 2.32
N TRP A 56 -0.70 11.58 3.35
CA TRP A 56 -0.39 11.06 4.67
C TRP A 56 -1.67 10.81 5.47
N GLU A 57 -1.88 9.57 5.89
CA GLU A 57 -2.91 9.19 6.86
C GLU A 57 -2.44 9.56 8.26
N ASP A 58 -2.89 10.72 8.75
CA ASP A 58 -2.41 11.32 10.00
C ASP A 58 -2.78 10.47 11.24
N PRO A 59 -1.81 9.90 11.97
CA PRO A 59 -2.06 9.08 13.16
C PRO A 59 -2.57 9.88 14.36
N GLU A 60 -2.56 11.22 14.31
CA GLU A 60 -3.15 12.08 15.33
C GLU A 60 -4.57 12.54 15.00
N HIS A 61 -5.01 12.34 13.77
CA HIS A 61 -6.36 12.67 13.33
C HIS A 61 -7.30 11.46 13.42
N THR A 62 -8.44 11.60 14.11
CA THR A 62 -9.50 10.57 14.07
C THR A 62 -10.46 10.87 12.92
N HIS A 63 -10.46 10.00 11.91
CA HIS A 63 -11.31 10.17 10.73
C HIS A 63 -12.79 9.97 11.11
N GLN A 64 -13.66 10.82 10.58
CA GLN A 64 -15.05 10.91 11.01
C GLN A 64 -15.88 9.68 10.65
N ASP A 65 -15.58 8.98 9.56
CA ASP A 65 -16.41 7.85 9.10
C ASP A 65 -15.99 6.53 9.73
N THR A 66 -14.68 6.32 9.88
CA THR A 66 -14.10 5.09 10.46
C THR A 66 -14.00 5.15 11.98
N LYS A 67 -14.06 6.36 12.58
CA LYS A 67 -13.83 6.61 14.01
C LYS A 67 -12.46 6.12 14.51
N ALA A 68 -11.49 6.02 13.60
CA ALA A 68 -10.15 5.53 13.87
C ALA A 68 -9.08 6.56 13.44
N LYS A 69 -7.89 6.44 14.03
CA LYS A 69 -6.71 7.25 13.65
C LYS A 69 -6.09 6.74 12.35
N GLY A 70 -5.43 7.60 11.58
CA GLY A 70 -4.70 7.21 10.37
C GLY A 70 -3.58 6.21 10.65
N ASP A 71 -3.21 5.44 9.64
CA ASP A 71 -2.26 4.34 9.78
C ASP A 71 -0.78 4.77 9.87
N LYS A 72 -0.49 6.04 9.54
CA LYS A 72 0.83 6.68 9.44
C LYS A 72 1.56 6.35 8.14
N ASP A 73 0.85 6.04 7.06
CA ASP A 73 1.40 5.84 5.72
C ASP A 73 0.80 6.80 4.69
N PRO A 74 1.40 6.94 3.49
CA PRO A 74 0.73 7.59 2.38
C PRO A 74 -0.54 6.82 1.98
N LEU A 75 -1.53 7.50 1.40
CA LEU A 75 -2.79 6.90 0.98
C LEU A 75 -2.57 5.80 -0.06
N ASP A 76 -3.07 4.61 0.26
CA ASP A 76 -2.96 3.40 -0.54
C ASP A 76 -3.80 3.42 -1.82
N VAL A 77 -3.33 2.66 -2.81
CA VAL A 77 -3.93 2.58 -4.15
C VAL A 77 -3.90 1.14 -4.66
N CYS A 78 -5.07 0.67 -5.08
CA CYS A 78 -5.22 -0.55 -5.88
C CYS A 78 -5.45 -0.17 -7.35
N GLU A 79 -4.44 -0.34 -8.21
CA GLU A 79 -4.55 -0.07 -9.65
C GLU A 79 -4.95 -1.33 -10.42
N ILE A 80 -6.04 -1.22 -11.17
CA ILE A 80 -6.84 -2.35 -11.66
C ILE A 80 -6.71 -2.63 -13.17
N GLY A 81 -5.82 -1.92 -13.87
CA GLY A 81 -5.59 -2.10 -15.30
C GLY A 81 -4.96 -3.44 -15.65
N GLU A 82 -5.03 -3.82 -16.94
CA GLU A 82 -4.54 -5.12 -17.41
C GLU A 82 -3.02 -5.29 -17.32
N ALA A 83 -2.23 -4.21 -17.43
CA ALA A 83 -0.78 -4.29 -17.42
C ALA A 83 -0.24 -4.50 -16.00
N VAL A 84 0.64 -5.49 -15.81
CA VAL A 84 1.39 -5.67 -14.56
C VAL A 84 2.47 -4.59 -14.48
N GLY A 85 2.50 -3.84 -13.38
CA GLY A 85 3.49 -2.79 -13.13
C GLY A 85 4.83 -3.34 -12.64
N TYR A 86 5.77 -2.44 -12.36
CA TYR A 86 7.06 -2.78 -11.73
C TYR A 86 7.32 -1.91 -10.49
N VAL A 87 8.12 -2.42 -9.56
CA VAL A 87 8.47 -1.70 -8.31
C VAL A 87 9.13 -0.36 -8.64
N GLY A 88 8.62 0.74 -8.07
CA GLY A 88 9.10 2.10 -8.31
C GLY A 88 8.53 2.75 -9.58
N GLN A 89 7.63 2.10 -10.30
CA GLN A 89 6.97 2.72 -11.45
C GLN A 89 6.07 3.88 -11.00
N VAL A 90 6.22 5.04 -11.65
CA VAL A 90 5.28 6.15 -11.51
C VAL A 90 4.26 6.08 -12.65
N LYS A 91 2.99 5.81 -12.32
CA LYS A 91 1.88 5.71 -13.28
C LYS A 91 0.86 6.83 -13.09
N GLN A 92 0.37 7.37 -14.20
CA GLN A 92 -0.85 8.19 -14.21
C GLN A 92 -2.06 7.26 -14.14
N VAL A 93 -3.00 7.59 -13.26
CA VAL A 93 -4.21 6.79 -12.99
C VAL A 93 -5.41 7.73 -12.86
N LYS A 94 -6.62 7.19 -13.02
CA LYS A 94 -7.87 7.90 -12.75
C LYS A 94 -8.54 7.29 -11.53
N ILE A 95 -8.95 8.11 -10.58
CA ILE A 95 -9.64 7.66 -9.37
C ILE A 95 -11.07 7.22 -9.75
N LEU A 96 -11.49 6.05 -9.27
CA LEU A 96 -12.83 5.49 -9.50
C LEU A 96 -13.70 5.44 -8.24
N GLY A 97 -13.07 5.33 -7.07
CA GLY A 97 -13.73 5.21 -5.78
C GLY A 97 -12.71 4.90 -4.68
N VAL A 98 -13.21 4.61 -3.48
CA VAL A 98 -12.41 4.28 -2.30
C VAL A 98 -13.17 3.25 -1.45
N ILE A 99 -12.43 2.46 -0.68
CA ILE A 99 -12.95 1.56 0.36
C ILE A 99 -12.33 2.06 1.67
N ALA A 100 -13.13 2.26 2.71
CA ALA A 100 -12.63 2.63 4.03
C ALA A 100 -12.26 1.35 4.80
N LEU A 101 -11.00 0.93 4.70
CA LEU A 101 -10.50 -0.23 5.44
C LEU A 101 -10.18 0.18 6.87
N LEU A 102 -10.39 -0.76 7.80
CA LEU A 102 -9.85 -0.67 9.15
C LEU A 102 -8.78 -1.75 9.31
N ASP A 103 -7.51 -1.43 9.05
CA ASP A 103 -6.40 -2.36 9.27
C ASP A 103 -5.90 -2.27 10.71
N GLU A 104 -6.02 -3.39 11.44
CA GLU A 104 -5.69 -3.47 12.87
C GLU A 104 -6.25 -2.31 13.73
N GLY A 105 -7.42 -1.77 13.35
CA GLY A 105 -8.10 -0.68 14.05
C GLY A 105 -7.66 0.74 13.67
N LYS A 106 -6.89 0.89 12.59
CA LYS A 106 -6.51 2.19 12.00
C LYS A 106 -7.24 2.44 10.69
N THR A 107 -7.48 3.71 10.35
CA THR A 107 -8.02 4.12 9.05
C THR A 107 -6.96 3.90 7.98
N ASP A 108 -7.33 3.14 6.95
CA ASP A 108 -6.51 2.75 5.80
C ASP A 108 -7.33 2.89 4.50
#